data_AF-A0A4Q0XF80-F1
#
_entry.id   AF-A0A4Q0XF80-F1
#
_cell.length_a   1.000
_cell.length_b   1.000
_cell.length_c   1.000
_cell.angle_alpha   90.00
_cell.angle_beta   90.00
_cell.angle_gamma   90.00
#
_symmetry.space_group_name_H-M   'P 1'
#
loop_
_entity.id
_entity.type
_entity.pdbx_description
1 polymer ?
#
loop_
_entity_poly.entity_id
_entity_poly.type
_entity_poly.pdbx_seq_one_letter_code
_entity_poly.pdbx_strand_id
1 'polypeptide(L)'
;MSKQRDNLKRVIVDFKKLTPEILSLLVEKYPDGYDDDNIITFKNANNEIVEAVEVTTSDTKYLVKVSTKLQMTMENYDEDDYEDFEGDDPDAVQDPELGEDDPDIEIELEDVDVDEDEEEDLD
;
A
#
# COMPACT_ATOMS: atom_id res chain seq x y z
N MET A 1 -29.59 13.80 12.74
CA MET A 1 -28.13 13.97 12.74
C MET A 1 -27.71 14.66 11.45
N SER A 2 -27.24 15.90 11.52
CA SER A 2 -26.62 16.54 10.36
C SER A 2 -25.29 15.85 10.14
N LYS A 3 -25.18 15.07 9.05
CA LYS A 3 -23.90 14.60 8.53
C LYS A 3 -23.15 15.88 8.14
N GLN A 4 -22.35 16.42 9.05
CA GLN A 4 -21.47 17.54 8.76
C GLN A 4 -20.72 17.12 7.51
N ARG A 5 -20.99 17.82 6.42
CA ARG A 5 -20.14 17.75 5.24
C ARG A 5 -18.94 18.55 5.66
N ASP A 6 -18.04 17.93 6.41
CA ASP A 6 -16.71 18.45 6.55
C ASP A 6 -16.21 18.53 5.11
N ASN A 7 -16.11 19.75 4.58
CA ASN A 7 -15.63 20.03 3.22
C ASN A 7 -14.11 19.79 3.18
N LEU A 8 -13.66 18.70 3.81
CA LEU A 8 -12.29 18.27 3.87
C LEU A 8 -11.92 17.76 2.49
N LYS A 9 -10.74 18.13 2.06
CA LYS A 9 -10.14 17.57 0.86
C LYS A 9 -10.06 16.06 1.03
N ARG A 10 -10.58 15.29 0.08
CA ARG A 10 -10.46 13.83 0.11
C ARG A 10 -9.30 13.43 -0.78
N VAL A 11 -8.33 12.74 -0.21
CA VAL A 11 -7.14 12.24 -0.90
C VAL A 11 -7.11 10.73 -0.75
N ILE A 12 -7.08 10.02 -1.88
CA ILE A 12 -6.86 8.57 -1.88
C ILE A 12 -5.36 8.35 -2.00
N VAL A 13 -4.79 7.62 -1.05
CA VAL A 13 -3.37 7.34 -0.95
C VAL A 13 -3.17 5.86 -1.21
N ASP A 14 -2.27 5.55 -2.13
CA ASP A 14 -1.82 4.18 -2.41
C ASP A 14 -0.53 3.94 -1.63
N PHE A 15 -0.13 2.68 -1.47
CA PHE A 15 1.10 2.33 -0.75
C PHE A 15 2.32 3.08 -1.31
N LYS A 16 2.43 3.15 -2.65
CA LYS A 16 3.49 3.87 -3.38
C LYS A 16 3.48 5.40 -3.20
N LYS A 17 2.48 5.96 -2.53
CA LYS A 17 2.33 7.40 -2.25
C LYS A 17 2.21 7.67 -0.76
N LEU A 18 2.50 6.67 0.06
CA LEU A 18 2.46 6.81 1.50
C LEU A 18 3.70 7.61 1.92
N THR A 19 3.48 8.65 2.70
CA THR A 19 4.55 9.42 3.31
C THR A 19 4.67 9.04 4.79
N PRO A 20 5.84 9.25 5.42
CA PRO A 20 6.02 9.00 6.85
C PRO A 20 4.97 9.72 7.70
N GLU A 21 4.58 10.95 7.34
CA GLU A 21 3.52 11.69 8.04
C GLU A 21 2.18 10.94 8.04
N ILE A 22 1.76 10.38 6.90
CA ILE A 22 0.49 9.64 6.80
C ILE A 22 0.58 8.31 7.54
N LEU A 23 1.74 7.64 7.50
CA LEU A 23 1.99 6.40 8.22
C LEU A 23 1.93 6.63 9.74
N SER A 24 2.58 7.69 10.25
CA SER A 24 2.48 8.07 11.65
C SER A 24 1.03 8.34 12.06
N LEU A 25 0.24 9.05 11.24
CA LEU A 25 -1.19 9.27 11.52
C LEU A 25 -2.00 7.97 11.58
N LEU A 26 -1.64 6.96 10.80
CA LEU A 26 -2.27 5.64 10.85
C LEU A 26 -1.91 4.93 12.15
N VAL A 27 -0.64 4.89 12.52
CA VAL A 27 -0.16 4.22 13.75
C VAL A 27 -0.70 4.92 15.01
N GLU A 28 -0.72 6.25 15.03
CA GLU A 28 -1.31 7.03 16.13
C GLU A 28 -2.81 6.77 16.28
N LYS A 29 -3.53 6.62 15.16
CA LYS A 29 -4.98 6.38 15.17
C LYS A 29 -5.33 4.93 15.47
N TYR A 30 -4.50 4.00 15.01
CA TYR A 30 -4.69 2.55 15.08
C TYR A 30 -3.43 1.89 15.69
N PRO A 31 -3.11 2.16 16.97
CA PRO A 31 -1.90 1.64 17.61
C PRO A 31 -1.94 0.11 17.78
N ASP A 32 -3.14 -0.46 17.89
CA ASP A 32 -3.37 -1.90 17.95
C ASP A 32 -3.65 -2.51 16.56
N GLY A 33 -3.47 -1.73 15.49
CA GLY A 33 -3.89 -2.08 14.13
C GLY A 33 -5.35 -1.74 13.85
N TYR A 34 -5.81 -2.07 12.63
CA TYR A 34 -7.17 -1.84 12.17
C TYR A 34 -7.89 -3.18 11.92
N ASP A 35 -9.16 -3.24 12.31
CA ASP A 35 -10.03 -4.38 12.06
C ASP A 35 -10.89 -4.16 10.80
N ASP A 36 -11.59 -5.22 10.36
CA ASP A 36 -12.55 -5.13 9.24
C ASP A 36 -13.59 -4.01 9.41
N ASP A 37 -13.98 -3.70 10.66
CA ASP A 37 -14.92 -2.62 10.99
C ASP A 37 -14.34 -1.21 10.69
N ASN A 38 -13.02 -1.08 10.57
CA ASN A 38 -12.33 0.16 10.22
C ASN A 38 -12.12 0.31 8.71
N ILE A 39 -12.28 -0.77 7.95
CA ILE A 39 -12.07 -0.79 6.50
C ILE A 39 -13.30 -0.23 5.79
N ILE A 40 -13.06 0.75 4.92
CA ILE A 40 -14.07 1.35 4.05
C ILE A 40 -13.93 0.75 2.66
N THR A 41 -14.93 -0.05 2.28
CA THR A 41 -15.03 -0.60 0.92
C THR A 41 -15.88 0.30 0.04
N PHE A 42 -15.35 0.72 -1.10
CA PHE A 42 -16.08 1.51 -2.10
C PHE A 42 -15.70 1.10 -3.52
N LYS A 43 -16.54 1.46 -4.50
CA LYS A 43 -16.21 1.27 -5.91
C LYS A 43 -15.63 2.54 -6.51
N ASN A 44 -14.51 2.43 -7.21
CA ASN A 44 -13.90 3.55 -7.93
C ASN A 44 -14.60 3.82 -9.27
N ALA A 45 -14.09 4.79 -10.04
CA ALA A 45 -14.64 5.14 -11.36
C ALA A 45 -14.56 3.99 -12.39
N ASN A 46 -13.65 3.03 -12.20
CA ASN A 46 -13.49 1.85 -13.04
C ASN A 46 -14.37 0.67 -12.57
N ASN A 47 -15.22 0.87 -11.57
CA ASN A 47 -16.07 -0.18 -10.98
C ASN A 47 -15.27 -1.29 -10.26
N GLU A 48 -14.02 -1.01 -9.91
CA GLU A 48 -13.15 -1.85 -9.08
C GLU A 48 -13.50 -1.64 -7.60
N ILE A 49 -13.43 -2.70 -6.80
CA ILE A 49 -13.62 -2.64 -5.36
C ILE A 49 -12.31 -2.17 -4.74
N VAL A 50 -12.37 -1.09 -3.97
CA VAL A 50 -11.23 -0.52 -3.26
C VAL A 50 -11.54 -0.56 -1.77
N GLU A 51 -10.58 -1.07 -1.01
CA GLU A 51 -10.62 -1.13 0.45
C GLU A 51 -9.62 -0.13 0.99
N ALA A 52 -10.05 0.71 1.93
CA ALA A 52 -9.21 1.76 2.48
C ALA A 52 -9.53 2.05 3.95
N VAL A 53 -8.51 2.37 4.73
CA VAL A 53 -8.65 2.91 6.09
C VAL A 53 -8.65 4.43 6.05
N GLU A 54 -9.45 5.04 6.93
CA GLU A 54 -9.60 6.49 6.99
C GLU A 54 -8.76 7.10 8.11
N VAL A 55 -7.94 8.10 7.78
CA VAL A 55 -7.32 9.03 8.73
C VAL A 55 -7.66 10.46 8.34
N THR A 56 -7.84 11.32 9.34
CA THR A 56 -8.32 12.70 9.14
C THR A 56 -7.42 13.67 9.86
N THR A 57 -6.96 14.67 9.12
CA THR A 57 -6.31 15.87 9.67
C THR A 57 -7.32 17.03 9.72
N SER A 58 -6.86 18.21 10.13
CA SER A 58 -7.69 19.41 10.27
C SER A 58 -8.39 19.86 8.97
N ASP A 59 -7.79 19.59 7.81
CA ASP A 59 -8.30 20.04 6.49
C ASP A 59 -8.45 18.90 5.46
N THR A 60 -7.78 17.76 5.69
CA THR A 60 -7.71 16.66 4.72
C THR A 60 -8.19 15.35 5.34
N LYS A 61 -8.99 14.62 4.57
CA LYS A 61 -9.36 13.23 4.83
C LYS A 61 -8.57 12.33 3.88
N TYR A 62 -7.67 11.53 4.43
CA TYR A 62 -6.91 10.55 3.69
C TYR A 62 -7.60 9.19 3.76
N LEU A 63 -7.78 8.58 2.59
CA LEU A 63 -8.25 7.21 2.43
C LEU A 63 -7.05 6.40 1.95
N VAL A 64 -6.39 5.72 2.88
CA VAL A 64 -5.20 4.92 2.58
C VAL A 64 -5.65 3.53 2.18
N LYS A 65 -5.32 3.12 0.96
CA LYS A 65 -5.69 1.81 0.46
C LYS A 65 -5.05 0.71 1.30
N VAL A 66 -5.87 -0.26 1.68
CA VAL A 66 -5.40 -1.47 2.36
C VAL A 66 -4.77 -2.39 1.32
N SER A 67 -3.52 -2.78 1.56
CA SER A 67 -2.79 -3.79 0.80
C SER A 67 -1.91 -4.58 1.75
N THR A 68 -1.47 -5.76 1.31
CA THR A 68 -0.51 -6.61 2.06
C THR A 68 0.73 -5.81 2.48
N LYS A 69 1.22 -4.95 1.59
CA LYS A 69 2.38 -4.07 1.83
C LYS A 69 2.14 -3.11 2.99
N LEU A 70 0.97 -2.46 3.02
CA LEU A 70 0.62 -1.55 4.12
C LEU A 70 0.59 -2.30 5.46
N GLN A 71 0.00 -3.50 5.50
CA GLN A 71 -0.06 -4.29 6.73
C GLN A 71 1.34 -4.61 7.26
N MET A 72 2.25 -5.05 6.38
CA MET A 72 3.62 -5.35 6.75
C MET A 72 4.39 -4.11 7.20
N THR A 73 4.26 -2.99 6.50
CA THR A 73 4.90 -1.73 6.89
C THR A 73 4.37 -1.21 8.22
N MET A 74 3.07 -1.37 8.52
CA MET A 74 2.54 -1.01 9.84
C MET A 74 3.00 -1.95 10.95
N GLU A 75 3.11 -3.25 10.69
CA GLU A 75 3.57 -4.23 11.68
C GLU A 75 5.05 -4.04 12.04
N ASN A 76 5.87 -3.68 11.04
CA ASN A 76 7.31 -3.44 11.20
C ASN A 76 7.63 -1.94 11.32
N TYR A 77 6.64 -1.11 11.63
CA TYR A 77 6.85 0.33 11.75
C TYR A 77 7.76 0.66 12.93
N ASP A 78 8.86 1.36 12.65
CA ASP A 78 9.74 1.95 13.66
C ASP A 78 9.93 3.44 13.35
N GLU A 79 9.80 4.31 14.35
CA GLU A 79 9.97 5.77 14.17
C GLU A 79 11.42 6.11 13.82
N ASP A 80 12.38 5.37 14.38
CA ASP A 80 13.82 5.54 14.15
C ASP A 80 14.19 5.34 12.66
N ASP A 81 13.46 4.50 11.92
CA ASP A 81 13.71 4.24 10.48
C ASP A 81 13.37 5.43 9.58
N TYR A 82 12.52 6.35 10.05
CA TYR A 82 12.05 7.50 9.26
C TYR A 82 12.61 8.84 9.72
N GLU A 83 13.46 8.89 10.76
CA GLU A 83 14.03 10.13 11.30
C GLU A 83 14.90 10.91 10.30
N ASP A 84 15.53 10.23 9.34
CA ASP A 84 16.40 10.84 8.32
C ASP A 84 15.63 11.34 7.08
N PHE A 85 14.33 11.01 6.97
CA PHE A 85 13.49 11.38 5.83
C PHE A 85 12.61 12.60 6.14
N GLU A 86 12.24 13.36 5.10
CA GLU A 86 11.23 14.40 5.26
C GLU A 86 9.84 13.76 5.42
N GLY A 87 8.98 14.30 6.28
CA GLY A 87 7.65 13.73 6.55
C GLY A 87 6.71 13.68 5.34
N ASP A 88 6.97 14.47 4.31
CA ASP A 88 6.23 14.48 3.02
C ASP A 88 6.98 13.74 1.90
N ASP A 89 8.11 13.08 2.23
CA ASP A 89 8.91 12.35 1.24
C ASP A 89 8.15 11.08 0.79
N PRO A 90 7.74 10.99 -0.49
CA PRO A 90 7.02 9.84 -1.01
C PRO A 90 7.91 8.63 -1.27
N ASP A 91 9.23 8.82 -1.29
CA ASP A 91 10.23 7.77 -1.50
C ASP A 91 10.75 7.20 -0.16
N ALA A 92 10.31 7.74 0.99
CA ALA A 92 10.72 7.23 2.30
C ALA A 92 10.12 5.84 2.63
N VAL A 93 8.88 5.59 2.22
CA VAL A 93 8.22 4.29 2.45
C VAL A 93 8.55 3.34 1.29
N GLN A 94 9.50 2.44 1.53
CA GLN A 94 9.91 1.43 0.57
C GLN A 94 8.97 0.21 0.59
N ASP A 95 8.87 -0.49 -0.54
CA ASP A 95 8.16 -1.76 -0.64
C ASP A 95 8.81 -2.79 0.30
N PRO A 96 8.04 -3.46 1.18
CA PRO A 96 8.57 -4.57 1.96
C PRO A 96 9.01 -5.69 1.01
N GLU A 97 10.07 -6.41 1.35
CA GLU A 97 10.53 -7.58 0.59
C GLU A 97 9.49 -8.71 0.71
N LEU A 98 8.53 -8.70 -0.21
CA LEU A 98 7.57 -9.77 -0.43
C LEU A 98 8.22 -10.83 -1.33
N GLY A 99 8.12 -12.11 -0.93
CA GLY A 99 8.57 -13.21 -1.78
C GLY A 99 7.83 -13.24 -3.13
N GLU A 100 8.38 -13.97 -4.11
CA GLU A 100 7.91 -14.05 -5.51
C GLU A 100 6.45 -14.54 -5.72
N ASP A 101 5.72 -14.84 -4.64
CA ASP A 101 4.34 -15.38 -4.66
C ASP A 101 3.26 -14.28 -4.54
N ASP A 102 3.63 -12.99 -4.55
CA ASP A 102 2.66 -11.91 -4.39
C ASP A 102 1.87 -11.65 -5.69
N PRO A 103 0.52 -11.71 -5.66
CA PRO A 103 -0.33 -11.58 -6.84
C PRO A 103 -0.38 -10.15 -7.42
N ASP A 104 0.15 -9.15 -6.70
CA ASP A 104 0.26 -7.77 -7.18
C ASP A 104 1.63 -7.48 -7.84
N ILE A 105 2.53 -8.46 -7.92
CA ILE A 105 3.74 -8.39 -8.75
C ILE A 105 3.34 -8.73 -10.19
N GLU A 106 3.30 -7.73 -11.07
CA GLU A 106 3.34 -7.98 -12.52
C GLU A 106 4.68 -8.63 -12.84
N ILE A 107 4.69 -9.96 -12.92
CA ILE A 107 5.85 -10.72 -13.39
C ILE A 107 6.02 -10.37 -14.88
N GLU A 108 6.97 -9.49 -15.19
CA GLU A 108 7.47 -9.29 -16.55
C GLU A 108 8.23 -10.56 -16.94
N LEU A 109 7.51 -11.58 -17.42
CA LEU A 109 8.09 -12.80 -17.97
C LEU A 109 8.92 -12.41 -19.21
N GLU A 110 10.23 -12.23 -19.04
CA GLU A 110 11.16 -12.23 -20.16
C GLU A 110 11.17 -13.65 -20.75
N ASP A 111 10.62 -13.79 -21.95
CA ASP A 111 10.58 -15.02 -22.74
C ASP A 111 11.99 -15.65 -22.84
N VAL A 112 12.27 -16.67 -22.03
CA VAL A 112 13.48 -17.49 -22.17
C VAL A 112 13.24 -18.46 -23.33
N ASP A 113 13.83 -18.17 -24.49
CA ASP A 113 13.98 -19.11 -25.60
C ASP A 113 14.80 -20.32 -25.12
N VAL A 114 14.13 -21.45 -24.88
CA VAL A 114 14.77 -22.74 -24.61
C VAL A 114 15.15 -23.34 -25.96
N ASP A 115 16.44 -23.27 -26.32
CA ASP A 115 17.02 -24.03 -27.43
C ASP A 115 16.95 -25.54 -27.11
N GLU A 116 15.98 -26.24 -27.72
CA GLU A 116 15.92 -27.71 -27.78
C GLU A 116 16.89 -28.22 -28.85
N ASP A 117 18.12 -28.57 -28.45
CA ASP A 117 19.03 -29.34 -29.31
C ASP A 117 19.84 -30.34 -28.46
N GLU A 118 19.33 -31.57 -28.32
CA GLU A 118 20.19 -32.74 -28.05
C GLU A 118 19.50 -34.06 -28.48
N GLU A 119 19.68 -34.45 -29.73
CA GLU A 119 19.55 -35.85 -30.19
C GLU A 119 20.81 -36.18 -31.01
N GLU A 120 21.93 -36.53 -30.34
CA GLU A 120 23.04 -37.22 -31.00
C GLU A 120 22.86 -38.74 -30.85
N ASP A 121 22.30 -39.36 -31.89
CA ASP A 121 22.34 -40.81 -32.14
C ASP A 121 23.81 -41.28 -32.25
N LEU A 122 24.24 -42.12 -31.31
CA LEU A 122 25.52 -42.85 -31.37
C LEU A 122 25.31 -44.25 -32.01
N ASP A 123 25.85 -44.44 -33.22
CA ASP A 123 26.06 -45.75 -33.87
C ASP A 123 27.35 -46.46 -33.38
#